data_AF-A0A819LS87-F1
#
_entry.id   AF-A0A819LS87-F1
#
_cell.length_a   1.000
_cell.length_b   1.000
_cell.length_c   1.000
_cell.angle_alpha   90.00
_cell.angle_beta   90.00
_cell.angle_gamma   90.00
#
_symmetry.space_group_name_H-M   'P 1'
#
loop_
_entity.id
_entity.type
_entity.pdbx_description
1 polymer ?
#
loop_
_entity_poly.entity_id
_entity_poly.type
_entity_poly.pdbx_seq_one_letter_code
_entity_poly.pdbx_strand_id
1 'polypeptide(L)'
;MQVVTSCQLPMTFIVLTFNRYCSIIYSGNAFFKSSKFIAISIGIQWFIGFLIALPFPILLKPYCAIPFWLMPYYLLPFQVIPPITVLVLNLLIFKYAHSSTRRVQPQHSTTIVIRPKISARDLHLLKHIFVMFWMYFVGAVPIYFLVAFDYAGVVSAWVYTILELLNGVSCICWMIDLYLCNNELRSYLKAKILGCF
;
A
#
# COMPACT_ATOMS: atom_id res chain seq x y z
N MET A 1 1.80 13.25 16.18
CA MET A 1 1.40 13.22 14.74
C MET A 1 2.13 12.13 13.96
N GLN A 2 3.44 11.91 14.15
CA GLN A 2 4.24 10.93 13.39
C GLN A 2 3.68 9.50 13.39
N VAL A 3 3.13 9.01 14.51
CA VAL A 3 2.53 7.67 14.61
C VAL A 3 1.31 7.51 13.69
N VAL A 4 0.48 8.55 13.57
CA VAL A 4 -0.70 8.51 12.68
C VAL A 4 -0.24 8.36 11.24
N THR A 5 0.68 9.21 10.78
CA THR A 5 1.22 9.16 9.41
C THR A 5 1.88 7.80 9.11
N SER A 6 2.60 7.26 10.07
CA SER A 6 3.27 5.96 10.00
C SER A 6 2.29 4.78 9.86
N CYS A 7 1.09 4.89 10.42
CA CYS A 7 0.03 3.89 10.27
C CYS A 7 -0.72 4.03 8.94
N GLN A 8 -0.94 5.26 8.48
CA GLN A 8 -1.77 5.50 7.30
C GLN A 8 -1.11 5.03 5.99
N LEU A 9 0.20 5.23 5.84
CA LEU A 9 0.94 4.81 4.63
C LEU A 9 0.79 3.31 4.31
N PRO A 10 1.12 2.37 5.21
CA PRO A 10 0.95 0.95 4.94
C PRO A 10 -0.52 0.56 4.74
N MET A 11 -1.45 1.20 5.45
CA MET A 11 -2.89 0.95 5.28
C MET A 11 -3.40 1.41 3.92
N THR A 12 -2.86 2.47 3.35
CA THR A 12 -3.16 2.90 1.97
C THR A 12 -2.76 1.82 0.96
N PHE A 13 -1.63 1.12 1.14
CA PHE A 13 -1.26 0.00 0.27
C PHE A 13 -2.25 -1.17 0.37
N ILE A 14 -2.75 -1.49 1.57
CA ILE A 14 -3.78 -2.50 1.75
C ILE A 14 -5.03 -2.10 0.97
N VAL A 15 -5.51 -0.88 1.14
CA VAL A 15 -6.73 -0.37 0.48
C VAL A 15 -6.60 -0.35 -1.04
N LEU A 16 -5.46 0.13 -1.56
CA LEU A 16 -5.18 0.13 -2.99
C LEU A 16 -5.19 -1.30 -3.54
N THR A 17 -4.51 -2.23 -2.87
CA THR A 17 -4.44 -3.63 -3.31
C THR A 17 -5.79 -4.32 -3.20
N PHE A 18 -6.55 -4.05 -2.14
CA PHE A 18 -7.89 -4.58 -1.90
C PHE A 18 -8.91 -4.07 -2.92
N ASN A 19 -8.93 -2.77 -3.20
CA ASN A 19 -9.80 -2.18 -4.22
C ASN A 19 -9.55 -2.82 -5.59
N ARG A 20 -8.28 -3.10 -5.91
CA ARG A 20 -7.91 -3.78 -7.16
C ARG A 20 -8.28 -5.25 -7.17
N TYR A 21 -8.05 -5.95 -6.07
CA TYR A 21 -8.52 -7.32 -5.87
C TYR A 21 -10.03 -7.41 -6.17
N CYS A 22 -10.83 -6.51 -5.57
CA CYS A 22 -12.28 -6.46 -5.80
C CYS A 22 -12.62 -6.17 -7.26
N SER A 23 -11.99 -5.17 -7.87
CA SER A 23 -12.26 -4.76 -9.26
C SER A 23 -11.91 -5.85 -10.29
N ILE A 24 -10.83 -6.61 -10.06
CA ILE A 24 -10.35 -7.65 -10.98
C ILE A 24 -11.15 -8.94 -10.81
N ILE A 25 -11.34 -9.42 -9.59
CA ILE A 25 -11.98 -10.72 -9.34
C ILE A 25 -13.49 -10.63 -9.47
N TYR A 26 -14.10 -9.55 -8.98
CA TYR A 26 -15.54 -9.31 -9.06
C TYR A 26 -15.86 -8.31 -10.19
N SER A 27 -15.24 -8.52 -11.34
CA SER A 27 -15.33 -7.64 -12.51
C SER A 27 -16.77 -7.40 -13.01
N GLY A 28 -17.70 -8.32 -12.69
CA GLY A 28 -19.12 -8.23 -13.05
C GLY A 28 -19.94 -7.27 -12.18
N ASN A 29 -19.45 -6.89 -11.00
CA ASN A 29 -20.16 -5.97 -10.11
C ASN A 29 -19.66 -4.54 -10.32
N ALA A 30 -20.50 -3.70 -10.92
CA ALA A 30 -20.19 -2.28 -11.16
C ALA A 30 -19.90 -1.49 -9.87
N PHE A 31 -20.44 -1.93 -8.73
CA PHE A 31 -20.20 -1.31 -7.42
C PHE A 31 -18.71 -1.22 -7.06
N PHE A 32 -17.93 -2.29 -7.27
CA PHE A 32 -16.50 -2.31 -6.92
C PHE A 32 -15.62 -1.42 -7.81
N LYS A 33 -16.17 -0.92 -8.93
CA LYS A 33 -15.51 0.04 -9.83
C LYS A 33 -16.00 1.47 -9.59
N SER A 34 -17.00 1.66 -8.73
CA SER A 34 -17.58 2.97 -8.47
C SER A 34 -16.68 3.82 -7.58
N SER A 35 -16.67 5.14 -7.82
CA SER A 35 -15.96 6.09 -6.95
C SER A 35 -16.48 6.07 -5.51
N LYS A 36 -17.76 5.69 -5.31
CA LYS A 36 -18.37 5.53 -3.99
C LYS A 36 -17.67 4.45 -3.17
N PHE A 37 -17.39 3.31 -3.79
CA PHE A 37 -16.66 2.23 -3.11
C PHE A 37 -15.25 2.66 -2.72
N ILE A 38 -14.54 3.37 -3.62
CA ILE A 38 -13.20 3.90 -3.33
C ILE A 38 -13.25 4.88 -2.14
N ALA A 39 -14.22 5.81 -2.14
CA ALA A 39 -14.39 6.77 -1.05
C ALA A 39 -14.69 6.10 0.29
N ILE A 40 -15.55 5.08 0.30
CA ILE A 40 -15.85 4.27 1.49
C ILE A 40 -14.59 3.57 1.99
N SER A 41 -13.83 2.91 1.11
CA SER A 41 -12.58 2.24 1.48
C SER A 41 -11.55 3.21 2.08
N ILE A 42 -11.42 4.42 1.52
CA ILE A 42 -10.55 5.47 2.08
C ILE A 42 -11.06 5.92 3.46
N GLY A 43 -12.36 6.15 3.63
CA GLY A 43 -12.94 6.52 4.92
C GLY A 43 -12.70 5.47 6.00
N ILE A 44 -12.90 4.19 5.66
CA ILE A 44 -12.63 3.05 6.55
C ILE A 44 -11.15 2.98 6.91
N GLN A 45 -10.25 3.17 5.94
CA GLN A 45 -8.81 3.21 6.19
C GLN A 45 -8.44 4.25 7.24
N TRP A 46 -8.91 5.48 7.06
CA TRP A 46 -8.62 6.57 7.98
C TRP A 46 -9.15 6.28 9.38
N PHE A 47 -10.37 5.79 9.46
CA PHE A 47 -11.00 5.42 10.73
C PHE A 47 -10.20 4.33 11.46
N ILE A 48 -9.85 3.23 10.78
CA ILE A 48 -9.06 2.13 11.37
C ILE A 48 -7.66 2.63 11.76
N GLY A 49 -6.97 3.37 10.88
CA GLY A 49 -5.64 3.87 11.18
C GLY A 49 -5.62 4.86 12.35
N PHE A 50 -6.67 5.66 12.51
CA PHE A 50 -6.84 6.52 13.68
C PHE A 50 -7.06 5.70 14.96
N LEU A 51 -7.92 4.68 14.89
CA LEU A 51 -8.25 3.82 16.03
C LEU A 51 -7.02 3.03 16.51
N ILE A 52 -6.18 2.55 15.58
CA ILE A 52 -4.89 1.90 15.88
C ILE A 52 -3.89 2.90 16.47
N ALA A 53 -3.85 4.13 15.97
CA ALA A 53 -2.92 5.14 16.46
C ALA A 53 -3.33 5.75 17.82
N LEU A 54 -4.59 5.63 18.22
CA LEU A 54 -5.17 6.34 19.37
C LEU A 54 -4.54 6.00 20.73
N PRO A 55 -4.13 4.75 21.03
CA PRO A 55 -3.52 4.44 22.32
C PRO A 55 -2.11 5.04 22.48
N PHE A 56 -1.38 5.29 21.39
CA PHE A 56 0.02 5.70 21.44
C PHE A 56 0.27 7.04 22.15
N PRO A 57 -0.47 8.14 21.87
CA PRO A 57 -0.31 9.40 22.60
C PRO A 57 -0.52 9.28 24.12
N ILE A 58 -1.37 8.36 24.56
CA ILE A 58 -1.72 8.15 25.97
C ILE A 58 -0.68 7.25 26.64
N LEU A 59 -0.34 6.14 25.98
CA LEU A 59 0.54 5.10 26.52
C LEU A 59 2.03 5.45 26.44
N LEU A 60 2.46 6.29 25.48
CA LEU A 60 3.85 6.73 25.36
C LEU A 60 4.19 7.96 26.18
N LYS A 61 3.19 8.75 26.62
CA LYS A 61 3.44 9.98 27.40
C LYS A 61 4.33 9.79 28.65
N PRO A 62 4.23 8.68 29.41
CA PRO A 62 5.11 8.47 30.56
C PRO A 62 6.46 7.83 30.22
N TYR A 63 6.74 7.45 28.97
CA TYR A 63 7.95 6.73 28.59
C TYR A 63 8.78 7.49 27.55
N CYS A 64 10.10 7.45 27.70
CA CYS A 64 11.03 8.00 26.70
C CYS A 64 11.22 7.07 25.48
N ALA A 65 10.77 5.81 25.57
CA ALA A 65 10.88 4.79 24.53
C ALA A 65 9.63 3.88 24.53
N ILE A 66 9.44 3.09 23.46
CA ILE A 66 8.32 2.15 23.35
C ILE A 66 8.52 1.00 24.35
N PRO A 67 7.59 0.78 25.31
CA PRO A 67 7.70 -0.35 26.24
C PRO A 67 7.63 -1.71 25.52
N PHE A 68 8.33 -2.72 26.04
CA PHE A 68 8.38 -4.06 25.43
C PHE A 68 7.01 -4.70 25.22
N TRP A 69 6.12 -4.53 26.19
CA TRP A 69 4.76 -5.04 26.10
C TRP A 69 3.90 -4.32 25.04
N LEU A 70 4.26 -3.09 24.66
CA LEU A 70 3.60 -2.33 23.59
C LEU A 70 4.20 -2.64 22.21
N MET A 71 5.35 -3.31 22.16
CA MET A 71 6.04 -3.63 20.91
C MET A 71 5.18 -4.44 19.92
N PRO A 72 4.47 -5.51 20.32
CA PRO A 72 3.63 -6.24 19.37
C PRO A 72 2.52 -5.36 18.79
N TYR A 73 1.97 -4.46 19.60
CA TYR A 73 0.94 -3.49 19.17
C TYR A 73 1.50 -2.44 18.19
N TYR A 74 2.80 -2.14 18.28
CA TYR A 74 3.50 -1.25 17.34
C TYR A 74 3.95 -1.97 16.06
N LEU A 75 4.53 -3.16 16.15
CA LEU A 75 5.07 -3.85 14.99
C LEU A 75 3.99 -4.52 14.14
N LEU A 76 3.00 -5.15 14.77
CA LEU A 76 2.02 -5.95 14.02
C LEU A 76 1.20 -5.11 13.04
N PRO A 77 0.46 -4.07 13.46
CA PRO A 77 -0.38 -3.32 12.55
C PRO A 77 0.40 -2.40 11.60
N PHE A 78 1.63 -2.02 11.93
CA PHE A 78 2.41 -1.06 11.13
C PHE A 78 3.33 -1.78 10.13
N GLN A 79 3.91 -2.92 10.51
CA GLN A 79 5.02 -3.54 9.78
C GLN A 79 4.83 -5.02 9.45
N VAL A 80 3.86 -5.73 10.02
CA VAL A 80 3.68 -7.18 9.75
C VAL A 80 2.38 -7.46 9.02
N ILE A 81 1.25 -6.95 9.50
CA ILE A 81 -0.05 -7.17 8.89
C ILE A 81 -0.11 -6.56 7.47
N PRO A 82 0.26 -5.28 7.26
CA PRO A 82 0.19 -4.69 5.93
C PRO A 82 0.99 -5.43 4.86
N PRO A 83 2.28 -5.78 5.05
CA PRO A 83 3.03 -6.47 4.01
C PRO A 83 2.48 -7.86 3.71
N ILE A 84 2.04 -8.61 4.73
CA ILE A 84 1.43 -9.93 4.53
C ILE A 84 0.12 -9.79 3.75
N THR A 85 -0.75 -8.86 4.13
CA THR A 85 -2.03 -8.65 3.43
C THR A 85 -1.81 -8.22 1.98
N VAL A 86 -0.90 -7.28 1.73
CA VAL A 86 -0.56 -6.83 0.37
C VAL A 86 0.01 -7.98 -0.45
N LEU A 87 0.91 -8.79 0.11
CA LEU A 87 1.47 -9.97 -0.56
C LEU A 87 0.39 -10.99 -0.91
N VAL A 88 -0.45 -11.36 0.05
CA VAL A 88 -1.54 -12.34 -0.16
C VAL A 88 -2.51 -11.86 -1.24
N LEU A 89 -2.96 -10.61 -1.18
CA LEU A 89 -3.87 -10.05 -2.18
C LEU A 89 -3.22 -10.03 -3.58
N ASN A 90 -1.95 -9.63 -3.69
CA ASN A 90 -1.23 -9.65 -4.96
C ASN A 90 -1.05 -11.06 -5.51
N LEU A 91 -0.75 -12.06 -4.66
CA LEU A 91 -0.68 -13.46 -5.06
C LEU A 91 -2.03 -13.99 -5.56
N LEU A 92 -3.14 -13.60 -4.92
CA LEU A 92 -4.49 -13.94 -5.37
C LEU A 92 -4.82 -13.31 -6.72
N ILE A 93 -4.51 -12.02 -6.91
CA ILE A 93 -4.66 -11.32 -8.19
C ILE A 93 -3.82 -12.01 -9.27
N PHE A 94 -2.57 -12.34 -8.97
CA PHE A 94 -1.67 -13.01 -9.90
C PHE A 94 -2.17 -14.41 -10.29
N LYS A 95 -2.60 -15.22 -9.31
CA LYS A 95 -3.19 -16.55 -9.56
C LYS A 95 -4.44 -16.44 -10.42
N TYR A 96 -5.31 -15.47 -10.14
CA TYR A 96 -6.49 -15.21 -10.96
C TYR A 96 -6.08 -14.82 -12.39
N ALA A 97 -5.11 -13.93 -12.54
CA ALA A 97 -4.66 -13.45 -13.83
C ALA A 97 -4.05 -14.55 -14.71
N HIS A 98 -3.19 -15.38 -14.12
CA HIS A 98 -2.58 -16.52 -14.78
C HIS A 98 -3.61 -17.60 -15.13
N SER A 99 -4.63 -17.82 -14.29
CA SER A 99 -5.71 -18.77 -14.61
C SER A 99 -6.58 -18.31 -15.79
N SER A 100 -6.72 -16.99 -15.97
CA SER A 100 -7.51 -16.40 -17.05
C SER A 100 -6.78 -16.38 -18.39
N THR A 101 -5.44 -16.30 -18.42
CA THR A 101 -4.65 -16.36 -19.66
C THR A 101 -4.51 -17.79 -20.22
N ARG A 102 -4.50 -18.83 -19.37
CA ARG A 102 -4.39 -20.23 -19.83
C ARG A 102 -5.68 -20.82 -20.43
N ARG A 103 -6.84 -20.19 -20.29
CA ARG A 103 -8.16 -20.74 -20.72
C ARG A 103 -8.61 -20.29 -22.12
N VAL A 104 -7.69 -19.96 -23.01
CA VAL A 104 -8.00 -19.82 -24.44
C VAL A 104 -7.93 -21.21 -25.08
N GLN A 105 -8.87 -22.07 -24.72
CA GLN A 105 -9.14 -23.31 -25.45
C GLN A 105 -10.37 -23.05 -26.33
N PRO A 106 -10.37 -23.45 -27.62
CA PRO A 106 -11.54 -23.31 -28.47
C PRO A 106 -12.62 -24.29 -28.01
N GLN A 107 -13.48 -23.88 -27.08
CA GLN A 107 -14.67 -24.65 -26.74
C GLN A 107 -15.74 -24.39 -27.81
N HIS A 108 -15.83 -25.30 -28.77
CA HIS A 108 -17.06 -25.59 -29.50
C HIS A 108 -18.13 -26.02 -28.50
N SER A 109 -18.80 -25.08 -27.83
CA SER A 109 -19.99 -25.34 -27.00
C SER A 109 -20.71 -24.03 -26.71
N THR A 110 -22.03 -24.06 -26.89
CA THR A 110 -22.97 -22.96 -27.19
C THR A 110 -23.31 -22.01 -26.04
N THR A 111 -22.41 -21.79 -25.08
CA THR A 111 -22.61 -20.81 -24.00
C THR A 111 -21.36 -19.97 -23.82
N ILE A 112 -21.36 -18.79 -24.43
CA ILE A 112 -20.27 -17.81 -24.38
C ILE A 112 -20.21 -17.23 -22.95
N VAL A 113 -19.54 -17.91 -22.03
CA VAL A 113 -19.12 -17.31 -20.76
C VAL A 113 -17.95 -16.39 -21.08
N ILE A 114 -18.26 -15.14 -21.49
CA ILE A 114 -17.27 -14.08 -21.74
C ILE A 114 -16.59 -13.77 -20.41
N ARG A 115 -15.48 -14.45 -20.09
CA ARG A 115 -14.60 -13.99 -19.02
C ARG A 115 -13.87 -12.75 -19.53
N PRO A 116 -13.91 -11.63 -18.80
CA PRO A 116 -13.21 -10.42 -19.22
C PRO A 116 -11.71 -10.71 -19.28
N LYS A 117 -11.13 -10.51 -20.46
CA LYS A 117 -9.69 -10.57 -20.67
C LYS A 117 -9.05 -9.45 -19.83
N ILE A 118 -8.12 -9.82 -18.95
CA ILE A 118 -7.39 -8.84 -18.14
C ILE A 118 -6.60 -7.93 -19.07
N SER A 119 -6.77 -6.62 -18.90
CA SER A 119 -6.10 -5.63 -19.73
C SER A 119 -4.60 -5.63 -19.44
N ALA A 120 -3.77 -5.44 -20.46
CA ALA A 120 -2.32 -5.25 -20.27
C ALA A 120 -2.00 -4.10 -19.30
N ARG A 121 -2.89 -3.10 -19.26
CA ARG A 121 -2.88 -1.99 -18.29
C ARG A 121 -3.00 -2.47 -16.84
N ASP A 122 -3.87 -3.45 -16.55
CA ASP A 122 -4.08 -3.95 -15.19
C ASP A 122 -2.86 -4.72 -14.69
N LEU A 123 -2.20 -5.47 -15.57
CA LEU A 123 -0.96 -6.19 -15.30
C LEU A 123 0.22 -5.22 -15.09
N HIS A 124 0.35 -4.19 -15.92
CA HIS A 124 1.35 -3.15 -15.72
C HIS A 124 1.18 -2.47 -14.35
N LEU A 125 -0.06 -2.12 -14.01
CA LEU A 125 -0.35 -1.43 -12.75
C LEU A 125 -0.22 -2.39 -11.54
N LEU A 126 -0.34 -3.72 -11.72
CA LEU A 126 0.02 -4.73 -10.71
C LEU A 126 1.53 -4.73 -10.44
N LYS A 127 2.35 -4.76 -11.49
CA LYS A 127 3.81 -4.68 -11.34
C LYS A 127 4.22 -3.38 -10.64
N HIS A 128 3.63 -2.26 -11.04
CA HIS A 128 3.88 -0.96 -10.44
C HIS A 128 3.56 -0.93 -8.93
N ILE A 129 2.38 -1.40 -8.51
CA ILE A 129 2.03 -1.44 -7.08
C ILE A 129 2.98 -2.33 -6.29
N PHE A 130 3.41 -3.46 -6.86
CA PHE A 130 4.40 -4.32 -6.24
C PHE A 130 5.75 -3.61 -6.04
N VAL A 131 6.21 -2.87 -7.05
CA VAL A 131 7.43 -2.05 -6.96
C VAL A 131 7.30 -0.97 -5.90
N MET A 132 6.21 -0.18 -5.91
CA MET A 132 5.99 0.86 -4.90
C MET A 132 5.96 0.30 -3.48
N PHE A 133 5.34 -0.87 -3.31
CA PHE A 133 5.27 -1.53 -2.02
C PHE A 133 6.65 -2.00 -1.53
N TRP A 134 7.48 -2.56 -2.42
CA TRP A 134 8.85 -2.94 -2.06
C TRP A 134 9.74 -1.73 -1.73
N MET A 135 9.58 -0.62 -2.46
CA MET A 135 10.28 0.63 -2.16
C MET A 135 9.92 1.15 -0.77
N TYR A 136 8.64 1.12 -0.40
CA TYR A 136 8.21 1.43 0.96
C TYR A 136 8.79 0.44 1.98
N PHE A 137 8.74 -0.86 1.70
CA PHE A 137 9.24 -1.88 2.63
C PHE A 137 10.73 -1.70 2.93
N VAL A 138 11.56 -1.53 1.89
CA VAL A 138 13.01 -1.32 2.05
C VAL A 138 13.31 0.02 2.73
N GLY A 139 12.52 1.06 2.46
CA GLY A 139 12.73 2.38 3.04
C GLY A 139 12.31 2.49 4.51
N ALA A 140 11.14 1.95 4.83
CA ALA A 140 10.49 2.15 6.12
C ALA A 140 10.89 1.07 7.14
N VAL A 141 10.85 -0.22 6.78
CA VAL A 141 11.00 -1.33 7.73
C VAL A 141 12.26 -1.26 8.59
N PRO A 142 13.45 -0.91 8.05
CA PRO A 142 14.67 -0.85 8.85
C PRO A 142 14.57 0.04 10.09
N ILE A 143 13.97 1.23 10.00
CA ILE A 143 13.86 2.14 11.15
C ILE A 143 12.92 1.59 12.24
N TYR A 144 11.82 0.94 11.86
CA TYR A 144 10.90 0.34 12.83
C TYR A 144 11.51 -0.87 13.53
N PHE A 145 12.29 -1.68 12.80
CA PHE A 145 13.06 -2.77 13.40
C PHE A 145 14.14 -2.22 14.34
N LEU A 146 14.84 -1.16 13.96
CA LEU A 146 15.85 -0.55 14.81
C LEU A 146 15.24 -0.06 16.14
N VAL A 147 14.15 0.70 16.07
CA VAL A 147 13.38 1.15 17.24
C VAL A 147 12.90 -0.04 18.08
N ALA A 148 12.61 -1.18 17.43
CA ALA A 148 12.16 -2.36 18.14
C ALA A 148 13.26 -3.10 18.89
N PHE A 149 14.46 -3.15 18.33
CA PHE A 149 15.55 -3.97 18.87
C PHE A 149 16.56 -3.17 19.70
N ASP A 150 16.58 -1.84 19.59
CA ASP A 150 17.47 -0.96 20.37
C ASP A 150 16.94 -0.66 21.78
N TYR A 151 16.61 -1.72 22.54
CA TYR A 151 16.17 -1.60 23.93
C TYR A 151 17.27 -1.08 24.87
N ALA A 152 18.52 -1.37 24.53
CA ALA A 152 19.68 -1.04 25.35
C ALA A 152 20.28 0.35 25.01
N GLY A 153 19.73 1.06 24.02
CA GLY A 153 20.24 2.37 23.56
C GLY A 153 21.69 2.30 23.09
N VAL A 154 22.10 1.16 22.53
CA VAL A 154 23.48 0.90 22.10
C VAL A 154 23.69 1.43 20.69
N VAL A 155 22.61 1.61 19.93
CA VAL A 155 22.71 2.10 18.56
C VAL A 155 23.00 3.59 18.55
N SER A 156 24.00 4.00 17.76
CA SER A 156 24.34 5.41 17.61
C SER A 156 23.24 6.21 16.91
N ALA A 157 23.08 7.47 17.31
CA ALA A 157 22.13 8.40 16.69
C ALA A 157 22.32 8.54 15.17
N TRP A 158 23.54 8.39 14.67
CA TRP A 158 23.83 8.42 13.23
C TRP A 158 23.11 7.32 12.44
N VAL A 159 22.95 6.13 13.01
CA VAL A 159 22.20 5.04 12.36
C VAL A 159 20.74 5.43 12.23
N TYR A 160 20.14 6.00 13.28
CA TYR A 160 18.77 6.51 13.24
C TYR A 160 18.59 7.55 12.13
N THR A 161 19.49 8.53 12.05
CA THR A 161 19.44 9.57 11.01
C THR A 161 19.55 8.99 9.60
N ILE A 162 20.43 8.01 9.37
CA ILE A 162 20.59 7.37 8.06
C ILE A 162 19.30 6.61 7.68
N LEU A 163 18.71 5.87 8.61
CA LEU A 163 17.48 5.12 8.33
C LEU A 163 16.27 6.04 8.16
N GLU A 164 16.21 7.16 8.87
CA GLU A 164 15.17 8.17 8.68
C GLU A 164 15.30 8.87 7.32
N LEU A 165 16.54 9.17 6.89
CA LEU A 165 16.82 9.67 5.56
C LEU A 165 16.40 8.65 4.49
N LEU A 166 16.71 7.37 4.67
CA LEU A 166 16.31 6.29 3.77
C LEU A 166 14.77 6.23 3.63
N ASN A 167 14.05 6.32 4.75
CA ASN A 167 12.59 6.38 4.76
C ASN A 167 12.07 7.63 4.02
N GLY A 168 12.67 8.80 4.25
CA GLY A 168 12.33 10.04 3.55
C GLY A 168 12.56 9.94 2.03
N VAL A 169 13.70 9.41 1.61
CA VAL A 169 14.02 9.16 0.19
C VAL A 169 13.02 8.19 -0.42
N SER A 170 12.61 7.15 0.30
CA SER A 170 11.59 6.21 -0.20
C SER A 170 10.24 6.89 -0.47
N CYS A 171 9.83 7.84 0.38
CA CYS A 171 8.64 8.65 0.17
C CYS A 171 8.74 9.55 -1.08
N ILE A 172 9.91 10.17 -1.30
CA ILE A 172 10.14 11.01 -2.48
C ILE A 172 10.10 10.16 -3.76
N CYS A 173 10.80 9.03 -3.76
CA CYS A 173 10.78 8.11 -4.89
C CYS A 173 9.35 7.62 -5.20
N TRP A 174 8.51 7.44 -4.17
CA TRP A 174 7.10 7.11 -4.36
C TRP A 174 6.31 8.22 -5.07
N MET A 175 6.51 9.49 -4.69
CA MET A 175 5.87 10.62 -5.39
C MET A 175 6.31 10.74 -6.84
N ILE A 176 7.60 10.51 -7.10
CA ILE A 176 8.18 10.53 -8.46
C ILE A 176 7.58 9.39 -9.30
N ASP A 177 7.53 8.17 -8.76
CA ASP A 177 6.97 7.00 -9.44
C ASP A 177 5.48 7.22 -9.81
N LEU A 178 4.69 7.74 -8.86
CA LEU A 178 3.28 8.10 -9.10
C LEU A 178 3.14 9.12 -10.25
N TYR A 179 4.00 10.12 -10.31
CA TYR A 179 4.00 11.13 -11.38
C TYR A 179 4.42 10.55 -12.73
N LEU A 180 5.45 9.70 -12.76
CA LEU A 180 5.99 9.12 -13.99
C LEU A 180 5.04 8.09 -14.61
N CYS A 181 4.39 7.28 -13.79
CA CYS A 181 3.55 6.17 -14.24
C CYS A 181 2.07 6.55 -14.46
N ASN A 182 1.60 7.68 -13.94
CA ASN A 182 0.24 8.15 -14.16
C ASN A 182 0.19 9.18 -15.31
N ASN A 183 -0.04 8.69 -16.52
CA ASN A 183 -0.17 9.52 -17.72
C ASN A 183 -1.29 10.57 -17.61
N GLU A 184 -2.42 10.25 -16.97
CA GLU A 184 -3.54 11.18 -16.82
C GLU A 184 -3.18 12.33 -15.86
N LEU A 185 -2.54 12.00 -14.74
CA LEU A 185 -2.04 13.00 -13.78
C LEU A 185 -1.01 13.92 -14.45
N ARG A 186 -0.08 13.36 -15.22
CA ARG A 186 0.92 14.13 -15.95
C ARG A 186 0.28 15.05 -16.99
N SER A 187 -0.70 14.55 -17.75
CA SER A 187 -1.43 15.36 -18.74
C SER A 187 -2.25 16.47 -18.08
N TYR A 188 -2.91 16.19 -16.95
CA TYR A 188 -3.65 17.20 -16.17
C TYR A 188 -2.72 18.28 -15.62
N LEU A 189 -1.60 17.89 -15.00
CA LEU A 189 -0.62 18.84 -14.47
C LEU A 189 0.02 19.67 -15.58
N LYS A 190 0.37 19.06 -16.72
CA LYS A 190 0.85 19.80 -17.90
C LYS A 190 -0.19 20.79 -18.38
N ALA A 191 -1.45 20.39 -18.54
CA ALA A 191 -2.51 21.29 -18.99
C ALA A 191 -2.74 22.47 -18.04
N LYS A 192 -2.64 22.25 -16.72
CA LYS A 192 -2.88 23.30 -15.72
C LYS A 192 -1.67 24.21 -15.47
N ILE A 193 -0.46 23.68 -15.57
CA ILE A 193 0.79 24.44 -15.35
C ILE A 193 1.22 25.17 -16.63
N LEU A 194 1.16 24.51 -17.79
CA LEU A 194 1.51 25.10 -19.09
C LEU A 194 0.36 25.85 -19.74
N GLY A 195 -0.90 25.61 -19.35
CA GLY A 195 -2.05 26.40 -19.81
C GLY A 195 -2.20 27.75 -19.11
N CYS A 196 -1.32 28.06 -18.14
CA CYS A 196 -1.24 29.37 -17.47
C CYS A 196 -0.08 30.25 -17.99
N PHE A 197 0.59 29.83 -19.07
CA PHE A 197 1.60 30.62 -19.79
C PHE A 197 1.18 30.83 -21.24
#